data_AF-A0A9W8P1T5-F1
#
_entry.id   AF-A0A9W8P1T5-F1
#
_cell.length_a   1.000
_cell.length_b   1.000
_cell.length_c   1.000
_cell.angle_alpha   90.00
_cell.angle_beta   90.00
_cell.angle_gamma   90.00
#
_symmetry.space_group_name_H-M   'P 1'
#
loop_
_entity.id
_entity.type
_entity.pdbx_description
1 polymer ?
#
loop_
_entity_poly.entity_id
_entity_poly.type
_entity_poly.pdbx_seq_one_letter_code
_entity_poly.pdbx_strand_id
1 'polypeptide(L)'
;MPLEEKKRAARNKPTPYNRQPQKANTPRTSATSALPSRKQHLTLYDKLTILDYANKHPSLPQDRICKYFATRQEGALIFTQSTLSRILRQQEELKHRVESNPTALSAKKARIVTRPDVERALYLWFKHFNEEKGEVATGAMLEAKRLEFEKLLDVPEEERLTGRG
;
A
#
# COMPACT_ATOMS: atom_id res chain seq x y z
N MET A 1 14.91 -17.49 -4.60
CA MET A 1 13.68 -17.53 -5.43
C MET A 1 13.28 -16.10 -5.71
N PRO A 2 13.27 -15.62 -6.97
CA PRO A 2 12.73 -14.31 -7.27
C PRO A 2 11.26 -14.32 -6.85
N LEU A 3 10.88 -13.45 -5.91
CA LEU A 3 9.48 -13.29 -5.55
C LEU A 3 8.77 -12.70 -6.76
N GLU A 4 7.87 -13.48 -7.37
CA GLU A 4 7.00 -12.95 -8.42
C GLU A 4 6.36 -11.65 -7.95
N GLU A 5 6.51 -10.61 -8.78
CA GLU A 5 5.93 -9.33 -8.48
C GLU A 5 4.41 -9.47 -8.50
N LYS A 6 3.78 -9.20 -7.36
CA LYS A 6 2.33 -9.23 -7.25
C LYS A 6 1.76 -8.26 -8.28
N LYS A 7 0.95 -8.76 -9.20
CA LYS A 7 0.17 -7.96 -10.16
C LYS A 7 -1.25 -7.82 -9.68
N ARG A 8 -1.84 -6.65 -9.93
CA ARG A 8 -3.28 -6.47 -9.69
C ARG A 8 -4.05 -6.99 -10.89
N ALA A 9 -5.08 -7.81 -10.66
CA ALA A 9 -5.99 -8.22 -11.72
C ALA A 9 -6.63 -7.01 -12.43
N ALA A 10 -6.88 -7.15 -13.73
CA ALA A 10 -7.61 -6.16 -14.53
C ALA A 10 -8.97 -5.86 -13.90
N ARG A 11 -9.37 -4.59 -13.93
CA ARG A 11 -10.62 -4.16 -13.30
C ARG A 11 -11.75 -4.25 -14.33
N ASN A 12 -12.66 -5.22 -14.14
CA ASN A 12 -13.89 -5.30 -14.93
C ASN A 12 -14.70 -3.99 -14.80
N LYS A 13 -15.37 -3.59 -15.89
CA LYS A 13 -16.27 -2.43 -15.90
C LYS A 13 -17.36 -2.64 -14.83
N PRO A 14 -17.68 -1.63 -14.00
CA PRO A 14 -18.63 -1.81 -12.92
C PRO A 14 -20.02 -2.16 -13.48
N THR A 15 -20.60 -3.24 -12.99
CA THR A 15 -22.04 -3.51 -13.16
C THR A 15 -22.85 -2.39 -12.49
N PRO A 16 -24.00 -1.99 -13.05
CA PRO A 16 -24.84 -0.96 -12.46
C PRO A 16 -25.18 -1.29 -10.99
N TYR A 17 -25.09 -0.27 -10.14
CA TYR A 17 -25.22 -0.41 -8.69
C TYR A 17 -26.67 -0.73 -8.30
N ASN A 18 -26.93 -1.94 -7.82
CA ASN A 18 -28.23 -2.34 -7.30
C ASN A 18 -28.36 -1.88 -5.84
N ARG A 19 -29.05 -0.74 -5.60
CA ARG A 19 -29.35 -0.24 -4.25
C ARG A 19 -30.36 -1.17 -3.58
N GLN A 20 -29.94 -1.86 -2.52
CA GLN A 20 -30.90 -2.52 -1.63
C GLN A 20 -31.67 -1.50 -0.78
N PRO A 21 -32.96 -1.76 -0.47
CA PRO A 21 -33.77 -0.91 0.39
C PRO A 21 -33.22 -0.87 1.82
N GLN A 22 -33.31 0.30 2.46
CA GLN A 22 -32.85 0.52 3.84
C GLN A 22 -33.67 -0.31 4.82
N LYS A 23 -32.98 -0.92 5.80
CA LYS A 23 -33.61 -1.68 6.90
C LYS A 23 -34.29 -0.74 7.91
N ALA A 24 -35.38 -1.22 8.51
CA ALA A 24 -36.24 -0.49 9.45
C ALA A 24 -35.52 0.00 10.72
N ASN A 25 -36.05 1.10 11.27
CA ASN A 25 -35.52 1.85 12.40
C ASN A 25 -35.52 1.04 13.72
N THR A 26 -34.35 0.55 14.13
CA THR A 26 -34.09 0.09 15.50
C THR A 26 -33.76 1.27 16.42
N PRO A 27 -34.14 1.24 17.72
CA PRO A 27 -33.90 2.35 18.64
C PRO A 27 -32.40 2.63 18.81
N ARG A 28 -32.04 3.90 18.68
CA ARG A 28 -30.67 4.42 18.70
C ARG A 28 -30.20 4.59 20.15
N THR A 29 -29.30 3.73 20.61
CA THR A 29 -28.62 3.88 21.89
C THR A 29 -27.68 5.10 21.86
N SER A 30 -27.67 5.89 22.94
CA SER A 30 -26.86 7.10 23.12
C SER A 30 -25.46 6.86 23.70
N ALA A 31 -25.04 5.59 23.82
CA ALA A 31 -23.72 5.22 24.32
C ALA A 31 -22.64 5.61 23.29
N THR A 32 -21.86 6.64 23.61
CA THR A 32 -20.74 7.12 22.78
C THR A 32 -19.43 6.55 23.33
N SER A 33 -18.66 5.83 22.52
CA SER A 33 -17.34 5.34 22.95
C SER A 33 -16.34 6.48 23.03
N ALA A 34 -15.66 6.63 24.17
CA ALA A 34 -14.69 7.71 24.44
C ALA A 34 -13.30 7.55 23.77
N LEU A 35 -13.11 6.54 22.91
CA LEU A 35 -11.82 6.27 22.26
C LEU A 35 -11.79 6.82 20.83
N PRO A 36 -10.62 7.25 20.32
CA PRO A 36 -10.48 7.72 18.94
C PRO A 36 -11.04 6.67 17.97
N SER A 37 -12.08 7.05 17.24
CA SER A 37 -13.00 6.14 16.55
C SER A 37 -12.43 5.51 15.27
N ARG A 38 -11.16 5.76 14.93
CA ARG A 38 -10.56 5.23 13.70
C ARG A 38 -9.18 4.63 13.95
N LYS A 39 -9.10 3.31 13.80
CA LYS A 39 -7.84 2.57 13.63
C LYS A 39 -7.06 3.22 12.49
N GLN A 40 -5.93 3.84 12.80
CA GLN A 40 -5.04 4.37 11.78
C GLN A 40 -4.25 3.22 11.13
N HIS A 41 -4.06 3.30 9.82
CA HIS A 41 -3.21 2.35 9.13
C HIS A 41 -1.75 2.63 9.44
N LEU A 42 -1.05 1.63 9.97
CA LEU A 42 0.40 1.66 10.22
C LEU A 42 1.16 1.87 8.90
N THR A 43 2.15 2.77 8.93
CA THR A 43 3.11 2.96 7.83
C THR A 43 4.06 1.76 7.73
N LEU A 44 4.87 1.70 6.68
CA LEU A 44 5.90 0.66 6.59
C LEU A 44 6.96 0.87 7.67
N TYR A 45 7.34 2.13 7.92
CA TYR A 45 8.24 2.51 9.00
C TYR A 45 7.73 2.00 10.36
N ASP A 46 6.47 2.29 10.71
CA ASP A 46 5.89 1.85 11.99
C ASP A 46 5.97 0.33 12.15
N LYS A 47 5.68 -0.43 11.08
CA LYS A 47 5.74 -1.90 11.10
C LYS A 47 7.16 -2.40 11.34
N LEU A 48 8.17 -1.77 10.74
CA LEU A 48 9.57 -2.12 10.95
C LEU A 48 10.03 -1.79 12.36
N THR A 49 9.62 -0.64 12.91
CA THR A 49 9.90 -0.28 14.31
C THR A 49 9.28 -1.28 15.28
N ILE A 50 8.05 -1.73 15.01
CA ILE A 50 7.38 -2.76 15.80
C ILE A 50 8.13 -4.10 15.71
N LEU A 51 8.60 -4.49 14.51
CA LEU A 51 9.38 -5.71 14.30
C LEU A 51 10.71 -5.68 15.03
N ASP A 52 11.46 -4.58 14.91
CA ASP A 52 12.73 -4.39 15.61
C ASP A 52 12.55 -4.48 17.13
N TYR A 53 11.51 -3.84 17.67
CA TYR A 53 11.17 -3.95 19.08
C TYR A 53 10.81 -5.38 19.50
N ALA A 54 9.97 -6.09 18.72
CA ALA A 54 9.61 -7.47 19.02
C ALA A 54 10.83 -8.41 18.99
N ASN A 55 11.75 -8.22 18.05
CA ASN A 55 12.97 -9.02 17.94
C ASN A 55 13.95 -8.77 19.11
N LYS A 56 14.01 -7.54 19.62
CA LYS A 56 14.80 -7.18 20.82
C LYS A 56 14.21 -7.75 22.11
N HIS A 57 12.92 -8.13 22.10
CA HIS A 57 12.20 -8.60 23.28
C HIS A 57 11.45 -9.92 23.02
N PRO A 58 12.15 -11.03 22.72
CA PRO A 58 11.52 -12.29 22.34
C PRO A 58 10.68 -12.94 23.46
N SER A 59 10.96 -12.59 24.72
CA SER A 59 10.21 -13.08 25.89
C SER A 59 8.94 -12.29 26.19
N LEU A 60 8.74 -11.11 25.58
CA LEU A 60 7.56 -10.30 25.84
C LEU A 60 6.35 -10.85 25.07
N PRO A 61 5.21 -11.05 25.76
CA PRO A 61 3.98 -11.43 25.08
C PRO A 61 3.47 -10.28 24.19
N GLN A 62 2.80 -10.66 23.10
CA GLN A 62 2.32 -9.71 22.09
C GLN A 62 1.37 -8.63 22.64
N ASP A 63 0.60 -8.94 23.69
CA ASP A 63 -0.30 -7.97 24.33
C ASP A 63 0.48 -6.83 25.00
N ARG A 64 1.62 -7.14 25.62
CA ARG A 64 2.52 -6.17 26.26
C ARG A 64 3.19 -5.28 25.23
N ILE A 65 3.58 -5.84 24.09
CA ILE A 65 4.10 -5.06 22.97
C ILE A 65 3.03 -4.07 22.46
N CYS A 66 1.79 -4.53 22.27
CA CYS A 66 0.70 -3.64 21.86
C CYS A 66 0.46 -2.51 22.87
N LYS A 67 0.46 -2.83 24.18
CA LYS A 67 0.32 -1.84 25.26
C LYS A 67 1.46 -0.83 25.23
N TYR A 68 2.70 -1.28 25.12
CA TYR A 68 3.89 -0.42 25.06
C TYR A 68 3.77 0.64 23.97
N PHE A 69 3.40 0.24 22.75
CA PHE A 69 3.24 1.17 21.63
C PHE A 69 2.02 2.09 21.76
N ALA A 70 0.97 1.64 22.44
CA ALA A 70 -0.22 2.47 22.71
C ALA A 70 0.02 3.53 23.79
N THR A 71 0.92 3.27 24.76
CA THR A 71 1.20 4.18 25.90
C THR A 71 2.37 5.14 25.67
N ARG A 72 2.99 5.13 24.48
CA ARG A 72 4.07 6.08 24.15
C ARG A 72 3.52 7.52 24.12
N GLN A 73 4.28 8.46 24.68
CA GLN A 73 3.88 9.87 24.68
C GLN A 73 3.94 10.50 23.29
N GLU A 74 4.89 10.07 22.45
CA GLU A 74 5.03 10.51 21.07
C GLU A 74 4.93 9.31 20.13
N GLY A 75 4.21 9.49 19.01
CA GLY A 75 4.05 8.44 18.01
C GLY A 75 3.31 7.21 18.54
N ALA A 76 2.30 7.39 19.40
CA ALA A 76 1.49 6.30 19.91
C ALA A 76 0.85 5.50 18.75
N LEU A 77 1.11 4.20 18.71
CA LEU A 77 0.58 3.31 17.67
C LEU A 77 -0.51 2.42 18.27
N ILE A 78 -1.74 2.63 17.80
CA ILE A 78 -2.90 1.85 18.25
C ILE A 78 -3.15 0.72 17.27
N PHE A 79 -2.83 -0.51 17.67
CA PHE A 79 -3.09 -1.72 16.89
C PHE A 79 -3.44 -2.90 17.81
N THR A 80 -3.89 -4.00 17.20
CA THR A 80 -4.33 -5.19 17.93
C THR A 80 -3.27 -6.28 17.88
N GLN A 81 -3.34 -7.24 18.81
CA GLN A 81 -2.49 -8.44 18.80
C GLN A 81 -2.52 -9.17 17.44
N SER A 82 -3.70 -9.29 16.82
CA SER A 82 -3.84 -9.90 15.50
C SER A 82 -3.03 -9.17 14.41
N THR A 83 -2.92 -7.85 14.53
CA THR A 83 -2.11 -7.01 13.63
C THR A 83 -0.62 -7.28 13.83
N LEU A 84 -0.17 -7.38 15.08
CA LEU A 84 1.22 -7.72 15.40
C LEU A 84 1.60 -9.10 14.88
N SER A 85 0.76 -10.11 15.13
CA SER A 85 0.97 -11.47 14.60
C SER A 85 1.09 -11.47 13.07
N ARG A 86 0.23 -10.70 12.37
CA ARG A 86 0.32 -10.56 10.92
C ARG A 86 1.63 -9.89 10.47
N ILE A 87 2.05 -8.83 11.16
CA ILE A 87 3.30 -8.13 10.87
C ILE A 87 4.50 -9.08 11.01
N LEU A 88 4.56 -9.87 12.10
CA LEU A 88 5.61 -10.85 12.34
C LEU A 88 5.67 -11.91 11.21
N ARG A 89 4.51 -12.42 10.77
CA ARG A 89 4.45 -13.37 9.64
C ARG A 89 4.90 -12.76 8.30
N GLN A 90 4.78 -11.45 8.14
CA GLN A 90 5.10 -10.72 6.91
C GLN A 90 6.48 -10.05 6.95
N GLN A 91 7.34 -10.39 7.92
CA GLN A 91 8.62 -9.72 8.13
C GLN A 91 9.49 -9.66 6.87
N GLU A 92 9.67 -10.78 6.17
CA GLU A 92 10.49 -10.84 4.95
C GLU A 92 9.90 -10.02 3.80
N GLU A 93 8.57 -10.04 3.64
CA GLU A 93 7.88 -9.19 2.64
C GLU A 93 8.08 -7.69 2.94
N LEU A 94 8.06 -7.31 4.23
CA LEU A 94 8.26 -5.92 4.64
C LEU A 94 9.71 -5.46 4.41
N LYS A 95 10.71 -6.31 4.65
CA LYS A 95 12.12 -6.02 4.34
C LYS A 95 12.36 -5.84 2.84
N HIS A 96 11.92 -6.80 2.04
CA HIS A 96 12.03 -6.73 0.57
C HIS A 96 11.36 -5.46 0.02
N ARG A 97 10.26 -5.02 0.64
CA ARG A 97 9.57 -3.80 0.23
C ARG A 97 10.40 -2.54 0.46
N VAL A 98 11.22 -2.48 1.50
CA VAL A 98 12.16 -1.36 1.73
C VAL A 98 13.23 -1.35 0.66
N GLU A 99 13.80 -2.51 0.35
CA GLU A 99 14.86 -2.66 -0.67
C GLU A 99 14.36 -2.28 -2.07
N SER A 100 13.13 -2.67 -2.42
CA SER A 100 12.57 -2.40 -3.75
C SER A 100 12.19 -0.94 -4.02
N ASN A 101 11.94 -0.14 -2.98
CA ASN A 101 11.28 1.17 -3.14
C ASN A 101 11.78 2.19 -2.10
N PRO A 102 12.59 3.20 -2.50
CA PRO A 102 13.19 4.14 -1.55
C PRO A 102 12.16 4.99 -0.80
N THR A 103 11.01 5.27 -1.40
CA THR A 103 9.91 6.03 -0.77
C THR A 103 8.93 5.13 0.02
N ALA A 104 9.23 3.84 0.21
CA ALA A 104 8.27 2.90 0.79
C ALA A 104 7.96 3.13 2.27
N LEU A 105 8.84 3.79 3.02
CA LEU A 105 8.73 3.93 4.48
C LEU A 105 7.45 4.67 4.91
N SER A 106 7.09 5.74 4.20
CA SER A 106 5.87 6.51 4.47
C SER A 106 4.59 5.80 3.98
N ALA A 107 4.73 4.80 3.10
CA ALA A 107 3.61 4.18 2.43
C ALA A 107 2.94 3.08 3.29
N LYS A 108 1.68 3.30 3.65
CA LYS A 108 0.84 2.39 4.46
C LYS A 108 0.58 1.03 3.81
N LYS A 109 0.49 0.97 2.47
CA LYS A 109 0.21 -0.23 1.66
C LYS A 109 1.15 -0.30 0.45
N ALA A 110 1.49 -1.51 0.03
CA ALA A 110 2.24 -1.71 -1.21
C ALA A 110 1.42 -1.18 -2.40
N ARG A 111 2.08 -0.41 -3.28
CA ARG A 111 1.48 0.00 -4.55
C ARG A 111 1.61 -1.20 -5.48
N ILE A 112 0.48 -1.84 -5.75
CA ILE A 112 0.39 -2.98 -6.66
C ILE A 112 -0.23 -2.43 -7.94
N VAL A 113 0.54 -2.43 -9.02
CA VAL A 113 0.10 -1.96 -10.34
C VAL A 113 -0.27 -3.15 -11.21
N THR A 114 -1.19 -2.93 -12.14
CA THR A 114 -1.69 -3.96 -13.05
C THR A 114 -0.56 -4.50 -13.95
N ARG A 115 0.28 -3.59 -14.47
CA ARG A 115 1.43 -3.90 -15.33
C ARG A 115 2.72 -3.29 -14.76
N PRO A 116 3.43 -3.99 -13.86
CA PRO A 116 4.66 -3.48 -13.25
C PRO A 116 5.81 -3.39 -14.27
N ASP A 117 5.76 -4.18 -15.34
CA ASP A 117 6.65 -4.12 -16.50
C ASP A 117 6.54 -2.79 -17.25
N VAL A 118 5.32 -2.34 -17.56
CA VAL A 118 5.07 -1.03 -18.20
C VAL A 118 5.48 0.11 -17.27
N GLU A 119 5.16 0.02 -15.98
CA GLU A 119 5.53 1.06 -15.00
C GLU A 119 7.05 1.17 -14.82
N ARG A 120 7.78 0.05 -14.83
CA ARG A 120 9.25 0.04 -14.83
C ARG A 120 9.83 0.68 -16.08
N ALA A 121 9.33 0.33 -17.27
CA ALA A 121 9.80 0.92 -18.52
C ALA A 121 9.57 2.44 -18.51
N LEU A 122 8.41 2.89 -18.03
CA LEU A 122 8.08 4.30 -17.89
C LEU A 122 8.98 5.01 -16.87
N TYR A 123 9.26 4.39 -15.72
CA TYR A 123 10.17 4.93 -14.70
C TYR A 123 11.60 5.07 -15.24
N LEU A 124 12.13 4.05 -15.92
CA LEU A 124 13.47 4.10 -16.52
C LEU A 124 13.56 5.17 -17.60
N TRP A 125 12.53 5.29 -18.45
CA TRP A 125 12.46 6.35 -19.44
C TRP A 125 12.41 7.73 -18.80
N PHE A 126 11.56 7.93 -17.78
CA PHE A 126 11.44 9.20 -17.07
C PHE A 126 12.75 9.57 -16.35
N LYS A 127 13.43 8.60 -15.76
CA LYS A 127 14.73 8.79 -15.12
C LYS A 127 15.77 9.28 -16.13
N HIS A 128 15.94 8.56 -17.25
CA HIS A 128 16.84 8.97 -18.33
C HIS A 128 16.44 10.35 -18.90
N PHE A 129 15.14 10.60 -19.11
CA PHE A 129 14.65 11.86 -19.67
C PHE A 129 14.94 13.06 -18.76
N ASN A 130 14.72 12.93 -17.44
CA ASN A 130 14.97 14.00 -16.50
C ASN A 130 16.46 14.17 -16.16
N GLU A 131 17.17 13.07 -15.93
CA GLU A 131 18.56 13.11 -15.45
C GLU A 131 19.55 13.36 -16.60
N GLU A 132 19.34 12.77 -17.78
CA GLU A 132 20.30 12.88 -18.89
C GLU A 132 19.96 14.00 -19.89
N LYS A 133 18.67 14.34 -20.07
CA LYS A 133 18.26 15.46 -20.93
C LYS A 133 17.92 16.74 -20.18
N GLY A 134 17.69 16.69 -18.86
CA GLY A 134 17.36 17.86 -18.05
C GLY A 134 15.97 18.46 -18.33
N GLU A 135 15.09 17.74 -19.03
CA GLU A 135 13.74 18.18 -19.37
C GLU A 135 12.71 17.60 -18.39
N VAL A 136 11.66 18.37 -18.07
CA VAL A 136 10.57 17.89 -17.19
C VAL A 136 9.46 17.26 -18.04
N ALA A 137 9.30 15.94 -17.95
CA ALA A 137 8.23 15.27 -18.66
C ALA A 137 6.85 15.75 -18.18
N THR A 138 6.02 16.21 -19.12
CA THR A 138 4.63 16.60 -18.86
C THR A 138 3.73 15.36 -18.80
N GLY A 139 2.60 15.42 -18.08
CA GLY A 139 1.65 14.30 -17.97
C GLY A 139 1.20 13.72 -19.31
N ALA A 140 0.96 14.57 -20.33
CA ALA A 140 0.62 14.13 -21.68
C ALA A 140 1.74 13.31 -22.36
N MET A 141 3.01 13.61 -22.05
CA MET A 141 4.15 12.85 -22.57
C MET A 141 4.23 11.47 -21.92
N LEU A 142 3.96 11.40 -20.61
CA LEU A 142 3.89 10.13 -19.89
C LEU A 142 2.75 9.25 -20.40
N GLU A 143 1.59 9.83 -20.74
CA GLU A 143 0.47 9.11 -21.36
C GLU A 143 0.85 8.56 -22.73
N ALA A 144 1.45 9.39 -23.60
CA ALA A 144 1.89 8.96 -24.92
C ALA A 144 2.95 7.86 -24.84
N LYS A 145 3.93 8.01 -23.94
CA LYS A 145 5.00 7.02 -23.76
C LYS A 145 4.48 5.72 -23.16
N ARG A 146 3.52 5.79 -22.23
CA ARG A 146 2.83 4.60 -21.71
C ARG A 146 2.16 3.82 -22.84
N LEU A 147 1.44 4.51 -23.73
CA LEU A 147 0.75 3.86 -24.85
C LEU A 147 1.72 3.19 -25.82
N GLU A 148 2.90 3.77 -26.02
CA GLU A 148 3.99 3.16 -26.79
C GLU A 148 4.52 1.90 -26.11
N PHE A 149 4.78 1.93 -24.79
CA PHE A 149 5.21 0.74 -24.05
C PHE A 149 4.15 -0.35 -23.97
N GLU A 150 2.86 0.01 -23.83
CA GLU A 150 1.76 -0.95 -23.87
C GLU A 150 1.67 -1.66 -25.23
N LYS A 151 2.00 -0.98 -26.34
CA LYS A 151 2.11 -1.61 -27.66
C LYS A 151 3.36 -2.49 -27.78
N LEU A 152 4.51 -2.01 -27.34
CA LEU A 152 5.78 -2.76 -27.42
C LEU A 152 5.80 -4.01 -26.55
N LEU A 153 5.03 -4.03 -25.46
CA LEU A 153 4.91 -5.16 -24.54
C LEU A 153 3.65 -6.02 -24.81
N ASP A 154 3.00 -5.82 -25.97
CA ASP A 154 1.81 -6.55 -26.41
C ASP A 154 0.71 -6.64 -25.35
N VAL A 155 0.46 -5.53 -24.64
CA VAL A 155 -0.54 -5.49 -23.55
C VAL A 155 -1.95 -5.52 -24.15
N PRO A 156 -2.79 -6.52 -23.79
CA PRO A 156 -4.18 -6.60 -24.24
C PRO A 156 -4.95 -5.35 -23.85
N GLU A 157 -5.89 -4.90 -24.69
CA GLU A 157 -6.63 -3.64 -24.45
C GLU A 157 -7.38 -3.63 -23.12
N GLU A 158 -7.79 -4.80 -22.63
CA GLU A 158 -8.48 -5.00 -21.35
C GLU A 158 -7.58 -4.72 -20.13
N GLU A 159 -6.26 -4.85 -20.28
CA GLU A 159 -5.28 -4.61 -19.22
C GLU A 159 -4.65 -3.19 -19.30
N ARG A 160 -4.97 -2.42 -20.35
CA ARG A 160 -4.42 -1.08 -20.54
C ARG A 160 -4.91 -0.12 -19.47
N LEU A 161 -4.00 0.74 -19.01
CA LEU A 161 -4.31 1.71 -17.97
C LEU A 161 -5.06 2.89 -18.58
N THR A 162 -6.27 3.19 -18.08
CA THR A 162 -7.11 4.30 -18.56
C THR A 162 -6.95 5.61 -17.77
N GLY A 163 -6.04 5.66 -16.80
CA GLY A 163 -5.81 6.85 -15.95
C GLY A 163 -4.86 7.87 -16.58
N ARG A 164 -4.91 9.13 -16.11
CA ARG A 164 -3.98 10.21 -16.54
C ARG A 164 -2.62 10.24 -15.80
N GLY A 165 -2.25 9.14 -15.14
CA GLY A 165 -1.10 9.05 -14.23
C GLY A 165 -1.52 9.00 -12.77
#